data_AF-A0A9W4KXX3-F1
#
_entry.id   AF-A0A9W4KXX3-F1
#
_cell.length_a   1.000
_cell.length_b   1.000
_cell.length_c   1.000
_cell.angle_alpha   90.00
_cell.angle_beta   90.00
_cell.angle_gamma   90.00
#
_symmetry.space_group_name_H-M   'P 1'
#
loop_
_entity.id
_entity.type
_entity.pdbx_description
1 polymer ?
#
loop_
_entity_poly.entity_id
_entity_poly.type
_entity_poly.pdbx_seq_one_letter_code
_entity_poly.pdbx_strand_id
1 'polypeptide(L)'
;MIRKGKYAIHNGSEYSFSPLEHKSIRLISNKHADLSQGFKHLDENIYIKNVSVEEVDLFKINSKAIYKGEVFPASEERRTGKVLLDTTNTELAKKMGFQRTDKYMYSKSVEWDEVEIIEERKPYTLD
;
A
#
# COMPACT_ATOMS: atom_id res chain seq x y z
N MET A 1 -1.64 7.53 -7.47
CA MET A 1 -2.32 6.29 -7.02
C MET A 1 -1.95 6.00 -5.58
N ILE A 2 -2.90 5.65 -4.72
CA ILE A 2 -2.61 5.28 -3.33
C ILE A 2 -2.36 3.78 -3.27
N ARG A 3 -1.17 3.41 -2.79
CA ARG A 3 -0.74 2.02 -2.63
C ARG A 3 -0.67 1.62 -1.17
N LYS A 4 -1.10 0.40 -0.90
CA LYS A 4 -1.05 -0.22 0.42
C LYS A 4 -0.82 -1.71 0.26
N GLY A 5 0.04 -2.29 1.09
CA GLY A 5 0.26 -3.73 1.11
C GLY A 5 1.72 -4.12 1.26
N LYS A 6 1.95 -5.42 1.10
CA LYS A 6 3.27 -6.06 1.19
C LYS A 6 3.84 -6.21 -0.22
N TYR A 7 5.08 -5.81 -0.39
CA TYR A 7 5.79 -5.80 -1.66
C TYR A 7 7.19 -6.38 -1.52
N ALA A 8 7.70 -6.92 -2.62
CA ALA A 8 9.01 -7.50 -2.71
C ALA A 8 9.72 -6.95 -3.96
N ILE A 9 11.01 -6.66 -3.85
CA ILE A 9 11.87 -6.48 -5.02
C ILE A 9 12.51 -7.83 -5.36
N HIS A 10 12.32 -8.28 -6.59
CA HIS A 10 12.94 -9.48 -7.14
C HIS A 10 13.49 -9.14 -8.54
N ASN A 11 14.79 -9.35 -8.77
CA ASN A 11 15.48 -9.00 -10.02
C ASN A 11 15.22 -7.53 -10.47
N GLY A 12 15.26 -6.59 -9.53
CA GLY A 12 15.05 -5.16 -9.80
C GLY A 12 13.61 -4.74 -10.11
N SER A 13 12.66 -5.69 -10.09
CA SER A 13 11.24 -5.42 -10.31
C SER A 13 10.44 -5.57 -9.03
N GLU A 14 9.42 -4.73 -8.87
CA GLU A 14 8.55 -4.68 -7.69
C GLU A 14 7.27 -5.48 -7.90
N TYR A 15 6.94 -6.35 -6.96
CA TYR A 15 5.76 -7.21 -6.99
C TYR A 15 5.02 -7.13 -5.66
N SER A 16 3.70 -7.28 -5.67
CA SER A 16 2.99 -7.60 -4.43
C SER A 16 3.25 -9.06 -4.06
N PHE A 17 3.11 -9.41 -2.78
CA PHE A 17 3.31 -10.79 -2.36
C PHE A 17 2.36 -11.24 -1.25
N SER A 18 2.16 -12.56 -1.18
CA SER A 18 1.56 -13.24 -0.04
C SER A 18 2.57 -14.21 0.59
N PRO A 19 2.67 -14.27 1.93
CA PRO A 19 3.53 -15.26 2.59
C PRO A 19 3.03 -16.68 2.33
N LEU A 20 3.97 -17.62 2.27
CA LEU A 20 3.76 -19.06 2.27
C LEU A 20 4.49 -19.67 3.47
N GLU A 21 4.44 -20.99 3.59
CA GLU A 21 5.17 -21.72 4.64
C GLU A 21 6.69 -21.69 4.40
N HIS A 22 7.46 -22.07 5.42
CA HIS A 22 8.90 -22.29 5.32
C HIS A 22 9.70 -21.12 4.72
N LYS A 23 9.40 -19.88 5.14
CA LYS A 23 10.09 -18.67 4.66
C LYS A 23 10.05 -18.51 3.14
N SER A 24 8.97 -18.94 2.51
CA SER A 24 8.73 -18.68 1.09
C SER A 24 7.60 -17.68 0.92
N ILE A 25 7.56 -17.03 -0.24
CA ILE A 25 6.49 -16.12 -0.62
C ILE A 25 6.01 -16.44 -2.02
N ARG A 26 4.80 -16.00 -2.33
CA ARG A 26 4.27 -15.92 -3.69
C ARG A 26 4.31 -14.47 -4.14
N LEU A 27 5.18 -14.18 -5.11
CA LEU A 27 5.14 -12.94 -5.90
C LEU A 27 3.91 -12.96 -6.80
N ILE A 28 3.27 -11.80 -6.94
CA ILE A 28 2.07 -11.59 -7.75
C ILE A 28 2.38 -10.44 -8.72
N SER A 29 2.27 -10.73 -10.02
CA SER A 29 2.41 -9.76 -11.10
C SER A 29 1.13 -9.68 -11.92
N ASN A 30 0.88 -8.49 -12.47
CA ASN A 30 -0.21 -8.26 -13.41
C ASN A 30 0.28 -8.08 -14.86
N LYS A 31 1.51 -8.51 -15.17
CA LYS A 31 2.15 -8.33 -16.48
C LYS A 31 2.40 -9.68 -17.15
N HIS A 32 1.83 -9.86 -18.35
CA HIS A 32 2.09 -11.04 -19.19
C HIS A 32 3.58 -11.24 -19.50
N ALA A 33 4.35 -10.15 -19.63
CA ALA A 33 5.79 -10.20 -19.90
C ALA A 33 6.59 -10.98 -18.83
N ASP A 34 6.09 -11.08 -17.60
CA ASP A 34 6.81 -11.73 -16.50
C ASP A 34 6.81 -13.27 -16.61
N LEU A 35 6.03 -13.84 -17.54
CA LEU A 35 6.17 -15.25 -17.94
C LEU A 35 7.61 -15.57 -18.38
N SER A 36 8.29 -14.63 -19.04
CA SER A 36 9.70 -14.78 -19.44
C SER A 36 10.67 -14.86 -18.25
N GLN A 37 10.24 -14.42 -17.07
CA GLN A 37 11.00 -14.44 -15.82
C GLN A 37 10.65 -15.63 -14.91
N GLY A 38 9.91 -16.61 -15.45
CA GLY A 38 9.51 -17.83 -14.75
C GLY A 38 8.25 -17.71 -13.90
N PHE A 39 7.44 -16.66 -14.09
CA PHE A 39 6.09 -16.61 -13.53
C PHE A 39 5.17 -17.59 -14.26
N LYS A 40 4.12 -18.04 -13.58
CA LYS A 40 3.06 -18.91 -14.13
C LYS A 40 1.74 -18.14 -14.14
N HIS A 41 0.96 -18.31 -15.21
CA HIS A 41 -0.39 -17.76 -15.28
C HIS A 41 -1.29 -18.45 -14.25
N LEU A 42 -2.01 -17.67 -13.45
CA LEU A 42 -3.00 -18.15 -12.48
C LEU A 42 -4.42 -17.85 -12.94
N ASP A 43 -4.68 -16.60 -13.32
CA ASP A 43 -6.01 -16.08 -13.68
C ASP A 43 -5.86 -14.86 -14.60
N GLU A 44 -6.96 -14.26 -15.03
CA GLU A 44 -6.99 -13.09 -15.91
C GLU A 44 -6.06 -11.98 -15.40
N ASN A 45 -4.98 -11.73 -16.14
CA ASN A 45 -3.94 -10.76 -15.80
C ASN A 45 -3.28 -10.99 -14.43
N ILE A 46 -3.26 -12.22 -13.91
CA ILE A 46 -2.56 -12.59 -12.67
C ILE A 46 -1.53 -13.68 -12.94
N TYR A 47 -0.27 -13.35 -12.66
CA TYR A 47 0.89 -14.22 -12.83
C TYR A 47 1.60 -14.37 -11.49
N ILE A 48 1.95 -15.59 -11.12
CA ILE A 48 2.54 -15.90 -9.82
C ILE A 48 3.89 -16.60 -9.94
N LYS A 49 4.77 -16.34 -8.98
CA LYS A 49 6.04 -17.05 -8.81
C LYS A 49 6.33 -17.25 -7.33
N ASN A 50 6.65 -18.47 -6.92
CA ASN A 50 7.09 -18.73 -5.55
C ASN A 50 8.62 -18.58 -5.48
N VAL A 51 9.12 -17.91 -4.44
CA VAL A 51 10.55 -17.68 -4.19
C VAL A 51 10.85 -17.77 -2.70
N SER A 52 12.11 -18.01 -2.34
CA SER A 52 12.57 -17.86 -0.96
C SER A 52 12.61 -16.38 -0.57
N VAL A 53 12.37 -16.05 0.71
CA VAL A 53 12.58 -14.68 1.20
C VAL A 53 14.02 -14.21 1.10
N GLU A 54 14.98 -15.14 1.03
CA GLU A 54 16.40 -14.81 0.90
C GLU A 54 16.74 -14.25 -0.50
N GLU A 55 15.87 -14.45 -1.49
CA GLU A 55 16.05 -13.99 -2.87
C GLU A 55 15.45 -12.59 -3.12
N VAL A 56 14.86 -11.96 -2.09
CA VAL A 56 14.05 -10.75 -2.26
C VAL A 56 14.20 -9.75 -1.13
N ASP A 57 14.03 -8.47 -1.46
CA ASP A 57 13.90 -7.41 -0.46
C ASP A 57 12.43 -7.16 -0.15
N LEU A 58 12.02 -7.47 1.08
CA LEU A 58 10.64 -7.33 1.54
C LEU A 58 10.38 -5.99 2.21
N PHE A 59 9.27 -5.37 1.85
CA PHE A 59 8.83 -4.12 2.45
C PHE A 59 7.32 -3.97 2.42
N LYS A 60 6.83 -3.04 3.25
CA LYS A 60 5.44 -2.63 3.29
C LYS A 60 5.34 -1.20 2.80
N ILE A 61 4.41 -0.97 1.88
CA ILE A 61 4.03 0.39 1.46
C ILE A 61 2.79 0.78 2.26
N ASN A 62 2.85 1.95 2.90
CA ASN A 62 1.68 2.67 3.37
C ASN A 62 1.70 4.06 2.76
N SER A 63 0.77 4.35 1.85
CA SER A 63 0.63 5.71 1.33
C SER A 63 0.17 6.67 2.42
N LYS A 64 0.75 7.84 2.38
CA LYS A 64 0.39 8.99 3.20
C LYS A 64 0.10 10.17 2.28
N ALA A 65 -0.52 11.20 2.81
CA ALA A 65 -0.79 12.44 2.12
C ALA A 65 -0.30 13.62 2.96
N ILE A 66 0.37 14.56 2.32
CA ILE A 66 0.66 15.87 2.89
C ILE A 66 -0.55 16.76 2.59
N TYR A 67 -1.24 17.19 3.63
CA TYR A 67 -2.39 18.09 3.55
C TYR A 67 -2.12 19.30 4.44
N LYS A 68 -2.01 20.49 3.83
CA LYS A 68 -1.75 21.76 4.53
C LYS A 68 -0.54 21.70 5.47
N GLY A 69 0.53 21.02 5.04
CA GLY A 69 1.79 20.89 5.77
C GLY A 69 1.85 19.74 6.78
N GLU A 70 0.74 19.02 7.02
CA GLU A 70 0.69 17.89 7.95
C GLU A 70 0.57 16.56 7.19
N VAL A 71 1.14 15.50 7.77
CA VAL A 71 1.17 14.16 7.14
C VAL A 71 0.11 13.26 7.75
N PHE A 72 -0.76 12.71 6.90
CA PHE A 72 -1.82 11.79 7.29
C PHE A 72 -1.69 10.44 6.58
N PRO A 73 -2.04 9.31 7.23
CA PRO A 73 -2.46 8.12 6.53
C PRO A 73 -3.49 8.46 5.45
N ALA A 74 -3.28 7.93 4.25
CA ALA A 74 -4.14 8.19 3.10
C ALA A 74 -4.69 6.89 2.53
N SER A 75 -5.96 6.92 2.14
CA SER A 75 -6.60 5.87 1.35
C SER A 75 -7.56 6.48 0.33
N GLU A 76 -8.08 5.67 -0.58
CA GLU A 76 -9.10 6.13 -1.52
C GLU A 76 -10.50 5.82 -0.98
N GLU A 77 -11.33 6.85 -0.89
CA GLU A 77 -12.72 6.71 -0.47
C GLU A 77 -13.53 6.02 -1.58
N ARG A 78 -13.94 4.76 -1.34
CA ARG A 78 -14.61 3.93 -2.35
C ARG A 78 -15.87 4.53 -2.97
N ARG A 79 -16.59 5.40 -2.25
CA ARG A 79 -17.86 5.98 -2.72
C ARG A 79 -17.66 7.20 -3.62
N THR A 80 -16.62 7.96 -3.38
CA THR A 80 -16.42 9.29 -4.01
C THR A 80 -15.20 9.32 -4.92
N GLY A 81 -14.27 8.37 -4.77
CA GLY A 81 -12.96 8.37 -5.42
C GLY A 81 -12.00 9.43 -4.85
N LYS A 82 -12.37 10.10 -3.75
CA LYS A 82 -11.55 11.14 -3.11
C LYS A 82 -10.45 10.55 -2.23
N VAL A 83 -9.51 11.40 -1.83
CA VAL A 83 -8.50 11.00 -0.85
C VAL A 83 -9.09 11.09 0.54
N LEU A 84 -9.13 9.95 1.23
CA LEU A 84 -9.53 9.84 2.63
C LEU A 84 -8.29 9.97 3.52
N LEU A 85 -8.29 11.02 4.34
CA LEU A 85 -7.28 11.26 5.36
C LEU A 85 -7.81 10.78 6.71
N ASP A 86 -6.98 10.07 7.47
CA ASP A 86 -7.34 9.56 8.80
C ASP A 86 -6.38 10.06 9.88
N THR A 87 -6.89 10.29 11.09
CA THR A 87 -6.05 10.61 12.25
C THR A 87 -6.71 10.19 13.57
N THR A 88 -5.88 9.82 14.54
CA THR A 88 -6.30 9.59 15.93
C THR A 88 -6.05 10.82 16.82
N ASN A 89 -5.36 11.84 16.30
CA ASN A 89 -5.07 13.09 17.02
C ASN A 89 -6.31 14.00 17.03
N THR A 90 -6.97 14.08 18.19
CA THR A 90 -8.23 14.82 18.36
C THR A 90 -8.08 16.34 18.19
N GLU A 91 -6.98 16.93 18.67
CA GLU A 91 -6.76 18.38 18.59
C GLU A 91 -6.51 18.81 17.15
N LEU A 92 -5.65 18.07 16.44
CA LEU A 92 -5.36 18.29 15.03
C LEU A 92 -6.63 18.09 14.17
N ALA A 93 -7.38 17.02 14.43
CA ALA A 93 -8.64 16.74 13.76
C ALA A 93 -9.63 17.91 13.87
N LYS A 94 -9.83 18.43 15.09
CA LYS A 94 -10.70 19.60 15.33
C LYS A 94 -10.21 20.84 14.60
N LYS A 95 -8.91 21.15 14.69
CA LYS A 95 -8.29 22.30 14.02
C LYS A 95 -8.48 22.26 12.50
N MET A 96 -8.45 21.07 11.91
CA MET A 96 -8.52 20.88 10.45
C MET A 96 -9.91 20.48 9.94
N GLY A 97 -10.92 20.44 10.82
CA GLY A 97 -12.30 20.12 10.49
C GLY A 97 -12.47 18.69 9.96
N PHE A 98 -11.81 17.72 10.60
CA PHE A 98 -12.07 16.29 10.40
C PHE A 98 -13.31 15.88 11.19
N GLN A 99 -14.04 14.89 10.71
CA GLN A 99 -15.21 14.34 11.38
C GLN A 99 -14.83 13.06 12.13
N ARG A 100 -15.40 12.87 13.31
CA ARG A 100 -15.21 11.61 14.06
C ARG A 100 -15.99 10.50 13.35
N THR A 101 -15.29 9.47 12.90
CA THR A 101 -15.84 8.31 12.18
C THR A 101 -15.85 7.04 13.03
N ASP A 102 -15.01 6.98 14.06
CA ASP A 102 -14.97 5.90 15.05
C ASP A 102 -14.68 6.46 16.46
N LYS A 103 -14.74 5.63 17.50
CA LYS A 103 -14.39 5.98 18.88
C LYS A 103 -13.01 6.65 18.98
N TYR A 104 -12.05 6.23 18.18
CA TYR A 104 -10.69 6.79 18.20
C TYR A 104 -10.20 7.31 16.85
N MET A 105 -11.07 7.41 15.85
CA MET A 105 -10.70 7.79 14.49
C MET A 105 -11.49 9.02 14.02
N TYR A 106 -10.76 9.91 13.36
CA TYR A 106 -11.31 11.05 12.65
C TYR A 106 -10.88 10.98 11.20
N SER A 107 -11.81 11.24 10.29
CA SER A 107 -11.55 11.17 8.86
C SER A 107 -11.99 12.45 8.14
N LYS A 108 -11.36 12.72 7.01
CA LYS A 108 -11.71 13.81 6.10
C LYS A 108 -11.48 13.38 4.65
N SER A 109 -12.48 13.56 3.80
CA SER A 109 -12.32 13.42 2.36
C SER A 109 -11.91 14.74 1.74
N VAL A 110 -10.88 14.71 0.89
CA VAL A 110 -10.31 15.87 0.19
C VAL A 110 -10.09 15.53 -1.28
N GLU A 111 -10.02 16.56 -2.13
CA GLU A 111 -9.69 16.37 -3.54
C GLU A 111 -8.22 15.97 -3.73
N TRP A 112 -7.91 15.33 -4.85
CA TRP A 112 -6.55 14.88 -5.16
C TRP A 112 -5.54 16.02 -5.34
N ASP A 113 -6.00 17.21 -5.74
CA ASP A 113 -5.17 18.40 -5.94
C ASP A 113 -4.92 19.19 -4.63
N GLU A 114 -5.64 18.87 -3.55
CA GLU A 114 -5.42 19.44 -2.22
C GLU A 114 -4.26 18.79 -1.46
N VAL A 115 -3.73 17.67 -1.98
CA VAL A 115 -2.74 16.84 -1.28
C VAL A 115 -1.59 16.40 -2.16
N GLU A 116 -0.43 16.21 -1.53
CA GLU A 116 0.68 15.48 -2.14
C GLU A 116 0.72 14.05 -1.58
N ILE A 117 0.63 13.04 -2.46
CA ILE A 117 0.71 11.64 -2.06
C ILE A 117 2.17 11.21 -1.96
N ILE A 118 2.55 10.65 -0.82
CA ILE A 118 3.88 10.11 -0.56
C ILE A 118 3.80 8.64 -0.14
N GLU A 119 4.79 7.85 -0.54
CA GLU A 119 4.90 6.45 -0.10
C GLU A 119 5.84 6.34 1.10
N GLU A 120 5.34 5.80 2.21
CA GLU A 120 6.21 5.31 3.28
C GLU A 120 6.54 3.83 3.02
N ARG A 121 7.83 3.54 2.83
CA ARG A 121 8.36 2.18 2.67
C ARG A 121 9.03 1.75 3.97
N LYS A 122 8.57 0.64 4.55
CA LYS A 122 9.15 0.06 5.76
C LYS A 122 9.64 -1.35 5.48
N PRO A 123 10.84 -1.74 5.94
CA PRO A 123 11.28 -3.12 5.89
C PRO A 123 10.23 -4.07 6.48
N TYR A 124 10.10 -5.25 5.89
CA TYR A 124 9.17 -6.26 6.34
C TYR A 124 9.90 -7.59 6.52
N THR A 125 9.65 -8.28 7.62
CA THR A 125 10.21 -9.60 7.91
C THR A 125 9.07 -10.62 8.01
N LEU A 126 9.32 -11.84 7.53
CA LEU A 126 8.46 -12.97 7.89
C LEU A 126 8.90 -13.47 9.27
N ASP A 127 7.93 -13.60 10.17
CA ASP A 127 8.11 -14.23 11.48
C ASP A 127 8.35 -15.74 11.35
#